data_AF-A0A1G3LSN6-F1
#
_entry.id   AF-A0A1G3LSN6-F1
#
_cell.length_a   1.000
_cell.length_b   1.000
_cell.length_c   1.000
_cell.angle_alpha   90.00
_cell.angle_beta   90.00
_cell.angle_gamma   90.00
#
_symmetry.space_group_name_H-M   'P 1'
#
loop_
_entity.id
_entity.type
_entity.pdbx_description
1 polymer ?
#
loop_
_entity_poly.entity_id
_entity_poly.type
_entity_poly.pdbx_seq_one_letter_code
_entity_poly.pdbx_strand_id
1 'polypeptide(L)' 'MGEERWVVEVGQPYRDTDAGLSDSLLAKGVWITVHGHRSARAGERLVKAERVVLGGESYNLYPDRES' A
#
# COMPACT_ATOMS: atom_id res chain seq x y z
N MET A 1 -2.40 17.50 18.17
CA MET A 1 -2.37 16.81 16.87
C MET A 1 -1.93 15.39 17.13
N GLY A 2 -2.86 14.45 17.30
CA GLY A 2 -2.50 13.04 17.50
C GLY A 2 -2.19 12.42 16.14
N GLU A 3 -1.06 11.74 16.02
CA GLU A 3 -0.75 10.93 14.85
C GLU A 3 -1.74 9.76 14.76
N GLU A 4 -2.52 9.69 13.68
CA GLU A 4 -3.39 8.56 13.43
C GLU A 4 -2.57 7.45 12.76
N ARG A 5 -2.33 6.36 13.51
CA ARG A 5 -1.68 5.17 12.96
C ARG A 5 -2.66 4.41 12.06
N TRP A 6 -2.28 4.29 10.79
CA TRP A 6 -2.94 3.47 9.78
C TRP A 6 -2.08 2.26 9.46
N VAL A 7 -2.74 1.14 9.17
CA VAL A 7 -2.11 -0.07 8.64
C VAL A 7 -2.43 -0.13 7.16
N VAL A 8 -1.38 -0.18 6.34
CA VAL A 8 -1.51 -0.38 4.89
C VAL A 8 -1.10 -1.81 4.60
N GLU A 9 -2.06 -2.62 4.16
CA GLU A 9 -1.81 -3.99 3.73
C GLU A 9 -1.45 -3.97 2.24
N VAL A 10 -0.17 -4.21 1.93
CA VAL A 10 0.38 -4.25 0.55
C VAL A 10 0.27 -5.64 -0.10
N GLY A 11 -0.42 -6.59 0.55
CA GLY A 11 -0.59 -7.95 0.05
C GLY A 11 0.43 -8.94 0.61
N GLN A 12 0.49 -10.13 0.04
CA GLN A 12 1.39 -11.19 0.49
C GLN A 12 2.77 -11.02 -0.17
N PRO A 13 3.88 -11.27 0.54
CA PRO A 13 5.25 -10.90 0.15
C PRO A 13 5.73 -11.49 -1.18
N TYR A 14 5.09 -12.55 -1.68
CA TYR A 14 5.44 -13.14 -2.97
C TYR A 14 4.86 -12.38 -4.18
N ARG A 15 3.90 -11.45 -3.99
CA ARG A 15 3.36 -10.58 -5.06
C ARG A 15 4.10 -9.25 -5.17
N ASP A 16 4.68 -8.76 -4.08
CA ASP A 16 5.44 -7.51 -4.03
C ASP A 16 6.68 -7.55 -4.93
N THR A 17 7.31 -8.73 -5.05
CA THR A 17 8.50 -8.92 -5.91
C THR A 17 8.16 -8.82 -7.41
N ASP A 18 6.95 -9.23 -7.82
CA ASP A 18 6.50 -9.19 -9.22
C ASP A 18 6.10 -7.76 -9.63
N ALA A 19 5.51 -7.00 -8.70
CA ALA A 19 5.18 -5.58 -8.87
C ALA A 19 6.41 -4.65 -8.80
N GLY A 20 7.60 -5.17 -8.47
CA GLY A 20 8.81 -4.38 -8.27
C GLY A 20 8.83 -3.56 -6.97
N LEU A 21 7.88 -3.77 -6.06
CA LEU A 21 7.81 -3.09 -4.77
C LEU A 21 8.62 -3.88 -3.73
N SER A 22 9.86 -3.47 -3.46
CA SER A 22 10.64 -4.09 -2.37
C SER A 22 10.33 -3.44 -1.02
N ASP A 23 10.53 -4.19 0.07
CA ASP A 23 10.46 -3.66 1.45
C ASP A 23 11.38 -2.45 1.66
N SER A 24 12.50 -2.42 0.94
CA SER A 24 13.49 -1.36 1.00
C SER A 24 12.98 -0.04 0.42
N LEU A 25 12.05 -0.08 -0.54
CA LEU A 25 11.36 1.11 -1.05
C LEU A 25 10.35 1.68 -0.05
N LEU A 26 9.85 0.84 0.86
CA LEU A 26 8.93 1.22 1.94
C LEU A 26 9.65 1.52 3.27
N ALA A 27 10.93 1.91 3.18
CA ALA A 27 11.73 2.27 4.35
C ALA A 27 11.15 3.47 5.11
N LYS A 28 11.41 3.56 6.42
CA LYS A 28 10.96 4.70 7.24
C LYS A 28 11.52 6.01 6.69
N GLY A 29 10.64 7.03 6.59
CA GLY A 29 11.00 8.37 6.12
C GLY A 29 10.70 8.63 4.65
N VAL A 30 10.26 7.61 3.90
CA VAL A 30 9.75 7.80 2.54
C VAL A 30 8.30 8.28 2.55
N TRP A 31 7.96 9.14 1.60
CA TRP A 31 6.59 9.58 1.36
C TRP A 31 5.98 8.75 0.23
N ILE A 32 4.81 8.19 0.49
CA ILE A 32 4.08 7.36 -0.45
C ILE A 32 2.63 7.84 -0.57
N THR A 33 2.03 7.59 -1.73
CA THR A 33 0.58 7.70 -1.92
C THR A 33 0.03 6.30 -2.12
N VAL A 34 -1.00 5.95 -1.35
CA VAL A 34 -1.65 4.63 -1.41
C VAL A 34 -3.04 4.78 -1.98
N HIS A 35 -3.33 3.98 -3.02
CA HIS A 35 -4.66 3.81 -3.57
C HIS A 35 -5.15 2.41 -3.23
N GLY A 36 -6.37 2.32 -2.71
CA GLY A 36 -7.01 1.05 -2.43
C GLY A 36 -8.23 1.22 -1.53
N HIS A 37 -8.67 0.11 -0.95
CA HIS A 37 -9.92 0.05 -0.20
C HIS A 37 -9.69 0.11 1.31
N ARG A 38 -10.33 1.09 1.97
CA ARG A 38 -10.41 1.14 3.43
C ARG A 38 -11.28 0.00 3.96
N SER A 39 -10.89 -0.60 5.10
CA SER A 39 -11.70 -1.60 5.79
C SER A 39 -13.10 -1.07 6.10
N ALA A 40 -14.11 -1.91 5.84
CA ALA A 40 -15.51 -1.63 6.14
C ALA A 40 -15.82 -1.72 7.65
N ARG A 41 -14.92 -2.29 8.46
CA ARG A 41 -15.13 -2.42 9.90
C ARG A 41 -14.93 -1.07 10.59
N ALA A 42 -15.91 -0.69 11.42
CA ALA A 42 -15.81 0.50 12.25
C ALA A 42 -14.64 0.36 13.25
N GLY A 43 -13.82 1.41 13.37
CA GLY A 43 -12.65 1.41 14.25
C GLY A 43 -11.36 0.85 13.64
N GLU A 44 -11.43 0.14 12.51
CA GLU A 44 -10.22 -0.26 11.80
C GLU A 44 -9.69 0.90 10.93
N ARG A 45 -8.40 1.18 11.12
CA ARG A 45 -7.61 2.08 10.27
C ARG A 45 -6.74 1.26 9.33
N LEU A 46 -7.38 0.34 8.63
CA LEU A 46 -6.73 -0.56 7.68
C LEU A 46 -7.12 -0.15 6.26
N VAL A 47 -6.13 -0.06 5.38
CA VAL A 47 -6.33 0.11 3.94
C VAL A 47 -5.64 -1.06 3.25
N LYS A 48 -6.37 -1.75 2.37
CA LYS A 48 -5.79 -2.71 1.46
C LYS A 48 -5.31 -1.96 0.22
N ALA A 49 -4.00 -1.88 0.05
CA ALA A 49 -3.40 -1.20 -1.08
C ALA A 49 -3.57 -2.03 -2.35
N GLU A 50 -3.92 -1.35 -3.43
CA GLU A 50 -3.97 -1.90 -4.78
C GLU A 50 -2.86 -1.29 -5.64
N ARG A 51 -2.57 -0.01 -5.41
CA ARG A 51 -1.46 0.71 -6.03
C ARG A 51 -0.75 1.59 -5.01
N VAL A 52 0.58 1.61 -5.08
CA VAL A 52 1.42 2.53 -4.32
C VAL A 52 2.18 3.42 -5.29
N VAL A 53 2.25 4.71 -5.01
CA VAL A 53 3.05 5.67 -5.78
C VAL A 53 4.17 6.19 -4.90
N LEU A 54 5.42 6.01 -5.32
CA LEU A 54 6.62 6.53 -4.67
C LEU A 54 7.41 7.38 -5.66
N GLY A 55 7.67 8.64 -5.33
CA GLY A 55 8.50 9.51 -6.19
C GLY A 55 7.97 9.71 -7.62
N GLY A 56 6.69 9.46 -7.87
CA GLY A 56 6.07 9.49 -9.20
C GLY A 56 6.04 8.13 -9.93
N GLU A 57 6.74 7.12 -9.41
CA GLU A 57 6.66 5.75 -9.92
C GLU A 57 5.47 5.01 -9.30
N SER A 58 4.69 4.33 -10.14
CA SER A 58 3.48 3.62 -9.72
C SER A 58 3.73 2.11 -9.70
N TYR A 59 3.56 1.51 -8.54
CA TYR A 59 3.67 0.07 -8.31
C TYR A 59 2.25 -0.49 -8.16
N ASN A 60 1.79 -1.21 -9.17
CA ASN A 60 0.49 -1.87 -9.14
C ASN A 60 0.64 -3.24 -8.50
N LEU A 61 0.09 -3.43 -7.30
CA LEU A 61 0.20 -4.67 -6.52
C LEU A 61 -0.67 -5.78 -7.11
N TYR A 62 -1.66 -5.40 -7.91
CA TYR A 62 -2.70 -6.28 -8.41
C TYR A 62 -3.00 -6.02 -9.89
N PRO A 63 -2.07 -6.35 -10.80
CA PRO A 63 -2.27 -6.15 -12.23
C PRO A 63 -3.40 -7.01 -12.81
N ASP A 64 -3.61 -8.22 -12.29
CA ASP A 64 -4.66 -9.16 -12.76
C ASP A 64 -6.06 -8.91 -12.17
N ARG A 65 -6.24 -7.85 -11.38
CA ARG A 65 -7.56 -7.50 -10.85
C ARG A 65 -8.16 -6.45 -11.77
N GLU A 66 -9.15 -6.84 -12.57
CA GLU A 66 -10.02 -5.86 -13.21
C GLU A 66 -10.70 -5.05 -12.10
N SER A 67 -10.45 -3.74 -12.12
CA SER A 67 -10.97 -2.76 -11.15
C SER A 67 -12.41 -2.37 -11.43
#